data_AF-A0A2A4Y6X0-F1
#
_entry.id   AF-A0A2A4Y6X0-F1
#
_cell.length_a   1.000
_cell.length_b   1.000
_cell.length_c   1.000
_cell.angle_alpha   90.00
_cell.angle_beta   90.00
_cell.angle_gamma   90.00
#
_symmetry.space_group_name_H-M   'P 1'
#
loop_
_entity.id
_entity.type
_entity.pdbx_description
1 polymer ?
#
loop_
_entity_poly.entity_id
_entity_poly.type
_entity_poly.pdbx_seq_one_letter_code
_entity_poly.pdbx_strand_id
1 'polypeptide(L)' 'MKTLKCDLCEVTAEGKTFEEWMKALHPHYMEAHADVMNNSHNGKEEMAKWMTDNKARFDAA' A
#
# COMPACT_ATOMS: atom_id res chain seq x y z
N MET A 1 -13.75 6.82 -8.13
CA MET A 1 -12.52 6.08 -8.47
C MET A 1 -11.37 6.98 -8.08
N LYS A 2 -10.49 6.51 -7.19
CA LYS A 2 -9.36 7.28 -6.69
C LYS A 2 -8.08 6.72 -7.28
N THR A 3 -7.14 7.61 -7.56
CA THR A 3 -5.80 7.29 -8.06
C THR A 3 -4.81 7.83 -7.05
N LEU A 4 -3.98 6.96 -6.48
CA LEU A 4 -3.05 7.34 -5.41
C LEU A 4 -1.68 6.70 -5.66
N LYS A 5 -0.63 7.48 -5.37
CA LYS A 5 0.76 7.04 -5.44
C LYS A 5 1.10 6.07 -4.29
N CYS A 6 1.97 5.12 -4.56
CA CYS A 6 2.71 4.34 -3.55
C CYS A 6 3.31 5.26 -2.47
N ASP A 7 3.42 4.82 -1.21
CA ASP A 7 4.12 5.60 -0.15
C ASP A 7 5.62 5.71 -0.37
N LEU A 8 6.20 4.77 -1.13
CA LEU A 8 7.65 4.64 -1.26
C LEU A 8 8.17 5.15 -2.60
N CYS A 9 7.32 5.30 -3.62
CA CYS A 9 7.73 5.73 -4.95
C CYS A 9 6.59 6.39 -5.75
N GLU A 10 6.84 6.71 -7.02
CA GLU A 10 5.90 7.45 -7.87
C GLU A 10 4.85 6.60 -8.59
N VAL A 11 4.91 5.26 -8.48
CA VAL A 11 3.93 4.38 -9.10
C VAL A 11 2.54 4.64 -8.52
N THR A 12 1.55 4.78 -9.40
CA THR A 12 0.16 4.99 -9.03
C THR A 12 -0.64 3.70 -9.14
N ALA A 13 -1.56 3.50 -8.19
CA ALA A 13 -2.60 2.48 -8.27
C ALA A 13 -3.98 3.14 -8.21
N GLU A 14 -4.97 2.46 -8.77
CA GLU A 14 -6.35 2.94 -8.88
C GLU A 14 -7.33 1.96 -8.23
N GLY A 15 -8.38 2.48 -7.62
CA GLY A 15 -9.47 1.66 -7.06
C GLY A 15 -10.72 2.48 -6.75
N LYS A 16 -11.89 1.84 -6.71
CA LYS A 16 -13.13 2.51 -6.27
C LYS A 16 -13.29 2.41 -4.76
N THR A 17 -12.84 1.30 -4.17
CA THR A 17 -12.70 1.11 -2.72
C THR A 17 -11.24 0.98 -2.30
N PHE A 18 -10.98 1.10 -1.00
CA PHE A 18 -9.65 0.88 -0.43
C PHE A 18 -9.13 -0.54 -0.71
N GLU A 19 -9.99 -1.56 -0.61
CA GLU A 19 -9.61 -2.95 -0.89
C GLU A 19 -9.23 -3.16 -2.36
N GLU A 20 -9.98 -2.58 -3.30
CA GLU A 20 -9.63 -2.64 -4.72
C GLU A 20 -8.31 -1.95 -5.01
N TRP A 21 -8.10 -0.76 -4.43
CA TRP A 21 -6.85 -0.03 -4.58
C TRP A 21 -5.66 -0.77 -3.96
N MET A 22 -5.83 -1.34 -2.77
CA MET A 22 -4.82 -2.19 -2.13
C MET A 22 -4.48 -3.41 -2.98
N LYS A 23 -5.48 -4.07 -3.55
CA LYS A 23 -5.28 -5.21 -4.45
C LYS A 23 -4.55 -4.80 -5.72
N ALA A 24 -4.78 -3.60 -6.24
CA ALA A 24 -4.06 -3.05 -7.39
C ALA A 24 -2.61 -2.64 -7.05
N LEU A 25 -2.37 -2.13 -5.84
CA LEU A 25 -1.05 -1.73 -5.36
C LEU A 25 -0.19 -2.93 -4.94
N HIS A 26 -0.80 -4.01 -4.46
CA HIS A 26 -0.09 -5.14 -3.88
C HIS A 26 0.94 -5.82 -4.81
N PRO A 27 0.66 -6.08 -6.11
CA PRO A 27 1.65 -6.63 -7.03
C PRO A 27 2.90 -5.75 -7.17
N HIS A 28 2.73 -4.43 -7.13
CA HIS A 28 3.84 -3.50 -7.16
C HIS A 28 4.74 -3.62 -5.91
N TYR A 29 4.15 -3.76 -4.72
CA TYR A 29 4.93 -4.02 -3.50
C TYR A 29 5.66 -5.37 -3.55
N MET A 30 5.04 -6.40 -4.10
CA MET A 30 5.66 -7.72 -4.20
C MET A 30 6.85 -7.77 -5.16
N GLU A 31 6.90 -6.88 -6.17
CA GLU A 31 7.96 -6.84 -7.17
C GLU A 31 9.02 -5.78 -6.86
N ALA A 32 8.60 -4.52 -6.69
CA ALA A 32 9.50 -3.38 -6.56
C ALA A 32 9.92 -3.06 -5.12
N HIS A 33 9.12 -3.51 -4.14
CA HIS A 33 9.36 -3.29 -2.70
C HIS A 33 9.31 -4.62 -1.93
N ALA A 34 9.79 -5.69 -2.58
CA ALA A 34 9.78 -7.05 -2.03
C ALA A 34 10.58 -7.13 -0.72
N ASP A 35 11.58 -6.27 -0.54
CA ASP A 35 12.34 -6.11 0.68
C ASP A 35 11.46 -5.66 1.85
N VAL A 36 10.52 -4.73 1.64
CA VAL A 36 9.55 -4.29 2.65
C VAL A 36 8.60 -5.43 3.03
N MET A 37 8.17 -6.21 2.04
CA MET A 37 7.27 -7.36 2.26
C MET A 37 7.98 -8.53 2.95
N ASN A 38 9.28 -8.74 2.70
CA ASN A 38 10.06 -9.84 3.24
C ASN A 38 10.89 -9.47 4.48
N ASN A 39 10.82 -8.22 4.94
CA ASN A 39 11.59 -7.78 6.10
C ASN A 39 11.08 -8.49 7.36
N SER A 40 11.91 -9.35 7.94
CA SER A 40 11.61 -10.09 9.18
C SER A 40 11.44 -9.20 10.41
N HIS A 41 11.87 -7.94 10.34
CA HIS A 41 11.65 -6.93 11.37
C HIS A 41 10.26 -6.27 11.26
N ASN A 42 9.59 -6.36 10.11
CA ASN A 42 8.23 -5.88 9.94
C ASN A 42 7.27 -6.89 10.57
N GLY A 43 7.04 -6.71 11.87
CA GLY A 43 6.09 -7.50 12.63
C GLY A 43 4.64 -7.14 12.30
N LYS A 44 3.72 -7.80 13.03
CA LYS A 44 2.27 -7.53 12.89
C LYS A 44 1.89 -6.07 13.16
N GLU A 45 2.62 -5.39 14.05
CA GLU A 45 2.36 -3.99 14.40
C GLU A 45 2.68 -3.05 13.22
N GLU A 46 3.85 -3.21 12.60
CA GLU A 46 4.25 -2.43 11.42
C GLU A 46 3.29 -2.66 10.26
N MET A 47 2.85 -3.91 10.05
CA MET A 47 1.85 -4.22 9.01
C MET A 47 0.50 -3.56 9.31
N ALA A 48 0.05 -3.57 10.56
CA ALA A 48 -1.19 -2.91 10.98
C ALA A 48 -1.11 -1.38 10.83
N LYS A 49 0.04 -0.80 11.18
CA LYS A 49 0.32 0.63 10.97
C LYS A 49 0.30 0.97 9.49
N TRP A 50 0.99 0.20 8.66
CA TRP A 50 1.03 0.41 7.21
C TRP A 50 -0.37 0.35 6.59
N MET A 51 -1.21 -0.61 7.00
CA MET A 51 -2.61 -0.69 6.55
C MET A 51 -3.43 0.54 6.98
N THR A 52 -3.23 1.00 8.22
CA THR A 52 -3.95 2.16 8.78
C THR A 52 -3.55 3.45 8.07
N ASP A 53 -2.25 3.67 7.90
CA ASP A 53 -1.70 4.86 7.23
C ASP A 53 -2.14 4.90 5.76
N ASN A 54 -2.08 3.76 5.05
CA ASN A 54 -2.54 3.69 3.67
C ASN A 54 -4.05 3.91 3.54
N LYS A 55 -4.84 3.42 4.51
CA LYS A 55 -6.27 3.69 4.52
C LYS A 55 -6.58 5.17 4.71
N ALA A 56 -5.88 5.83 5.64
CA ALA A 56 -6.03 7.27 5.86
C ALA A 56 -5.64 8.08 4.60
N ARG A 57 -4.55 7.69 3.92
CA ARG A 57 -4.13 8.32 2.66
C ARG A 57 -5.16 8.13 1.55
N PHE A 58 -5.72 6.92 1.41
CA PHE A 58 -6.78 6.65 0.43
C PHE A 58 -8.04 7.44 0.72
N ASP A 59 -8.43 7.55 1.99
CA ASP A 59 -9.65 8.28 2.39
C ASP A 59 -9.50 9.80 2.16
N ALA A 60 -8.27 10.35 2.29
CA ALA A 60 -7.96 11.77 2.07
C ALA A 60 -7.74 12.19 0.61
N ALA A 61 -7.43 11.26 -0.29
CA ALA A 61 -7.28 11.49 -1.74
C ALA A 61 -8.61 11.63 -2.47
#